data_AF-J9GAG1-F1
#
_entry.id   AF-J9GAG1-F1
#
_cell.length_a   1.000
_cell.length_b   1.000
_cell.length_c   1.000
_cell.angle_alpha   90.00
_cell.angle_beta   90.00
_cell.angle_gamma   90.00
#
_symmetry.space_group_name_H-M   'P 1'
#
loop_
_entity.id
_entity.type
_entity.pdbx_description
1 polymer ?
#
loop_
_entity_poly.entity_id
_entity_poly.type
_entity_poly.pdbx_seq_one_letter_code
_entity_poly.pdbx_strand_id
1 'polypeptide(L)'
;MSDNSLGWKCAQYEMKGVPLRLEIGPRDIENGEFMAVRRDNREKTSVKIEEAVERVNQLLGDVQNGMYAKAKKNLDDHTYVAHSLE
;
A
#
# COMPACT_ATOMS: atom_id res chain seq x y z
N MET A 1 -16.07 -20.02 7.16
CA MET A 1 -16.10 -18.56 6.95
C MET A 1 -15.60 -17.92 8.23
N SER A 2 -14.57 -17.08 8.19
CA SER A 2 -13.93 -16.58 9.42
C SER A 2 -14.79 -15.51 10.10
N ASP A 3 -15.20 -15.80 11.34
CA ASP A 3 -16.06 -15.03 12.26
C ASP A 3 -15.55 -13.64 12.70
N ASN A 4 -14.48 -13.15 12.09
CA ASN A 4 -13.88 -11.87 12.47
C ASN A 4 -14.40 -10.74 11.59
N SER A 5 -14.84 -9.67 12.26
CA SER A 5 -15.22 -8.39 11.65
C SER A 5 -14.20 -7.92 10.61
N LEU A 6 -14.69 -7.35 9.50
CA LEU A 6 -13.86 -6.80 8.43
C LEU A 6 -12.81 -5.83 8.97
N GLY A 7 -13.17 -5.04 9.98
CA GLY A 7 -12.26 -4.09 10.64
C GLY A 7 -11.12 -4.79 11.39
N TRP A 8 -11.38 -5.92 12.06
CA TRP A 8 -10.35 -6.70 12.74
C TRP A 8 -9.36 -7.31 11.75
N LYS A 9 -9.85 -7.84 10.62
CA LYS A 9 -9.01 -8.37 9.55
C LYS A 9 -8.14 -7.27 8.94
N CYS A 10 -8.71 -6.10 8.66
CA CYS A 10 -7.95 -4.95 8.15
C CYS A 10 -6.80 -4.57 9.10
N ALA A 11 -7.09 -4.45 10.40
CA ALA A 11 -6.08 -4.14 11.40
C ALA A 11 -4.99 -5.23 11.51
N GLN A 12 -5.38 -6.51 11.45
CA GLN A 12 -4.44 -7.63 11.50
C GLN A 12 -3.50 -7.65 10.28
N TYR A 13 -4.02 -7.44 9.07
CA TYR A 13 -3.19 -7.40 7.86
C TYR A 13 -2.34 -6.12 7.77
N GLU A 14 -2.81 -5.01 8.33
CA GLU A 14 -2.00 -3.79 8.49
C GLU A 14 -0.83 -4.00 9.48
N MET A 15 -1.05 -4.76 10.56
CA MET A 15 0.01 -5.15 11.51
C MET A 15 1.00 -6.13 10.90
N LYS A 16 0.55 -7.07 10.06
CA LYS A 16 1.42 -7.99 9.33
C LYS A 16 2.25 -7.30 8.24
N GLY A 17 1.98 -6.02 7.96
CA GLY A 17 2.72 -5.27 6.96
C GLY A 17 2.38 -5.67 5.53
N VAL A 18 1.17 -6.19 5.27
CA VAL A 18 0.75 -6.51 3.91
C VAL A 18 0.72 -5.21 3.10
N PRO A 19 1.47 -5.10 1.98
CA PRO A 19 1.64 -3.85 1.25
C PRO A 19 0.38 -3.39 0.51
N LEU A 20 -0.45 -4.34 0.06
CA LEU A 20 -1.67 -4.09 -0.69
C LEU A 20 -2.82 -4.96 -0.18
N ARG A 21 -3.98 -4.34 0.05
CA ARG A 21 -5.23 -5.03 0.43
C ARG A 21 -6.24 -4.89 -0.69
N LEU A 22 -6.80 -6.01 -1.14
CA LEU A 22 -7.85 -6.03 -2.16
C LEU A 22 -9.20 -6.25 -1.47
N GLU A 23 -10.11 -5.31 -1.65
CA GLU A 23 -11.49 -5.35 -1.17
C GLU A 23 -12.40 -5.55 -2.38
N ILE A 24 -13.26 -6.57 -2.32
CA ILE A 24 -14.20 -6.92 -3.39
C ILE A 24 -15.60 -6.96 -2.77
N GLY A 25 -16.43 -5.98 -3.10
CA GLY A 25 -17.83 -5.94 -2.70
C GLY A 25 -18.77 -6.57 -3.75
N PRO A 26 -20.02 -6.90 -3.40
CA PRO A 26 -21.01 -7.42 -4.35
C PRO A 26 -21.25 -6.48 -5.54
N ARG A 27 -21.27 -5.17 -5.27
CA ARG A 27 -21.42 -4.12 -6.29
C ARG A 27 -20.20 -4.00 -7.21
N ASP A 28 -19.01 -4.26 -6.69
CA ASP A 28 -17.78 -4.17 -7.47
C ASP A 28 -17.67 -5.38 -8.42
N ILE A 29 -18.13 -6.57 -7.98
CA ILE A 29 -18.25 -7.77 -8.82
C ILE A 29 -19.20 -7.53 -9.99
N GLU A 30 -20.35 -6.88 -9.77
CA GLU A 30 -21.30 -6.53 -10.84
C GLU A 30 -20.67 -5.60 -11.90
N ASN A 31 -19.76 -4.72 -11.47
CA ASN A 31 -19.06 -3.79 -12.35
C ASN A 31 -17.73 -4.35 -12.90
N GLY A 32 -17.31 -5.55 -12.48
CA GLY A 32 -16.02 -6.14 -12.87
C GLY A 32 -14.81 -5.39 -12.32
N GLU A 33 -14.94 -4.75 -11.16
CA GLU A 33 -13.90 -3.94 -10.51
C GLU A 33 -13.58 -4.47 -9.10
N PHE A 34 -12.45 -4.04 -8.56
CA PHE A 34 -12.07 -4.26 -7.16
C PHE A 34 -11.37 -3.03 -6.61
N MET A 35 -11.41 -2.89 -5.28
CA MET A 35 -10.78 -1.78 -4.60
C MET A 35 -9.44 -2.20 -4.03
N ALA A 36 -8.36 -1.59 -4.53
CA ALA A 36 -7.01 -1.79 -4.02
C ALA A 36 -6.69 -0.69 -2.99
N VAL A 37 -6.36 -1.09 -1.76
CA VAL A 37 -5.97 -0.19 -0.68
C VAL A 37 -4.49 -0.40 -0.37
N ARG A 38 -3.70 0.67 -0.45
CA ARG A 38 -2.27 0.63 -0.18
C ARG A 38 -1.98 0.84 1.31
N ARG A 39 -0.95 0.16 1.84
CA ARG A 39 -0.58 0.27 3.26
C ARG A 39 0.18 1.55 3.61
N ASP A 40 0.97 2.06 2.68
CA ASP A 40 1.89 3.18 2.89
C ASP A 40 1.16 4.51 3.05
N ASN A 41 0.17 4.78 2.19
CA ASN A 41 -0.59 6.04 2.16
C ASN A 41 -2.09 5.89 2.47
N ARG A 42 -2.60 4.65 2.63
CA ARG A 42 -4.03 4.33 2.84
C ARG A 42 -4.94 4.78 1.69
N GLU A 43 -4.38 5.05 0.52
CA GLU A 43 -5.12 5.42 -0.67
C GLU A 43 -5.90 4.23 -1.22
N LYS A 44 -7.10 4.51 -1.72
CA LYS A 44 -8.02 3.52 -2.29
C LYS A 44 -8.13 3.78 -3.78
N THR A 45 -7.81 2.78 -4.59
CA THR A 45 -7.89 2.85 -6.06
C THR A 45 -8.88 1.81 -6.55
N SER A 46 -9.86 2.20 -7.37
CA SER A 46 -10.69 1.22 -8.11
C SER A 46 -9.91 0.72 -9.31
N VAL A 47 -9.88 -0.60 -9.50
CA VAL A 47 -9.15 -1.26 -10.57
C VAL A 47 -10.05 -2.29 -11.23
N LYS A 48 -10.06 -2.33 -12.55
CA LYS A 48 -10.79 -3.36 -13.31
C LYS A 48 -10.11 -4.71 -13.18
N ILE A 49 -10.90 -5.77 -13.10
CA ILE A 49 -10.40 -7.15 -12.98
C ILE A 49 -9.55 -7.53 -14.19
N GLU A 50 -9.88 -7.02 -15.38
CA GLU A 50 -9.14 -7.27 -16.62
C GLU A 50 -7.68 -6.78 -16.55
N GLU A 51 -7.44 -5.66 -15.87
CA GLU A 51 -6.12 -5.05 -15.69
C GLU A 51 -5.49 -5.38 -14.34
N ALA A 52 -6.08 -6.31 -13.58
CA ALA A 52 -5.71 -6.59 -12.20
C ALA A 52 -4.22 -6.90 -12.04
N VAL A 53 -3.68 -7.79 -12.88
CA VAL A 53 -2.30 -8.27 -12.78
C VAL A 53 -1.31 -7.14 -13.02
N GLU A 54 -1.52 -6.36 -14.06
CA GLU A 54 -0.63 -5.25 -14.41
C GLU A 54 -0.69 -4.16 -13.35
N ARG A 55 -1.90 -3.75 -12.95
CA ARG A 55 -2.10 -2.68 -11.99
C ARG A 55 -1.60 -3.07 -10.60
N VAL A 56 -1.78 -4.31 -10.16
CA VAL A 56 -1.25 -4.79 -8.88
C VAL A 56 0.28 -4.77 -8.88
N ASN A 57 0.93 -5.20 -9.97
CA ASN A 57 2.40 -5.12 -10.07
C ASN A 57 2.91 -3.68 -10.01
N GLN A 58 2.25 -2.77 -10.73
CA GLN A 58 2.57 -1.33 -10.65
C GLN A 58 2.39 -0.79 -9.23
N LEU A 59 1.26 -1.09 -8.58
CA LEU A 59 0.98 -0.63 -7.21
C LEU A 59 2.00 -1.15 -6.20
N LEU A 60 2.44 -2.41 -6.31
CA LEU A 60 3.51 -2.95 -5.46
C LEU A 60 4.84 -2.21 -5.68
N GLY A 61 5.18 -1.92 -6.94
CA GLY A 61 6.34 -1.10 -7.29
C GLY A 61 6.24 0.31 -6.72
N ASP A 62 5.08 0.95 -6.83
CA ASP A 62 4.83 2.29 -6.28
C ASP A 62 4.95 2.32 -4.76
N VAL A 63 4.47 1.28 -4.07
CA VAL A 63 4.61 1.13 -2.61
C VAL A 63 6.08 1.03 -2.22
N GLN A 64 6.85 0.20 -2.92
CA GLN A 64 8.30 0.07 -2.67
C GLN A 64 9.01 1.40 -2.91
N ASN A 65 8.75 2.06 -4.04
CA ASN A 65 9.37 3.32 -4.41
C ASN A 65 9.02 4.43 -3.41
N GLY A 66 7.75 4.52 -2.99
CA GLY A 66 7.30 5.49 -2.00
C GLY A 66 7.97 5.31 -0.64
N MET A 67 8.04 4.07 -0.15
CA MET A 67 8.74 3.78 1.12
C MET A 67 10.24 4.06 1.02
N TYR A 68 10.89 3.66 -0.08
CA TYR A 68 12.30 3.92 -0.30
C TYR A 68 12.61 5.42 -0.37
N ALA A 69 11.83 6.19 -1.14
CA ALA A 69 12.00 7.63 -1.24
C ALA A 69 11.83 8.31 0.12
N LYS A 70 10.85 7.88 0.93
CA LYS A 70 10.65 8.39 2.29
C LYS A 70 11.84 8.07 3.20
N ALA A 71 12.37 6.85 3.14
CA ALA A 71 13.54 6.44 3.92
C ALA A 71 14.80 7.21 3.49
N LYS A 72 15.03 7.36 2.18
CA LYS A 72 16.14 8.11 1.63
C LYS A 72 16.08 9.59 2.02
N LYS A 73 14.91 10.22 1.90
CA LYS A 73 14.71 11.59 2.37
C LYS A 73 15.06 11.74 3.85
N ASN A 74 14.61 10.80 4.69
CA ASN A 74 14.91 10.84 6.11
C ASN A 74 16.42 10.70 6.40
N LEU A 75 17.13 9.86 5.64
CA LEU A 75 18.58 9.75 5.72
C LEU A 75 19.26 11.06 5.32
N ASP A 76 18.89 11.62 4.16
CA ASP A 76 19.47 12.84 3.64
C ASP A 76 19.23 14.03 4.59
N ASP A 77 18.01 14.16 5.13
CA ASP A 77 17.61 15.23 6.08
C ASP A 77 18.36 15.13 7.43
N HIS A 78 18.89 13.95 7.79
CA HIS A 78 19.63 13.71 9.03
C HIS A 78 21.13 13.46 8.80
N THR A 79 21.61 13.60 7.57
CA THR A 79 23.03 13.47 7.23
C THR A 79 23.60 14.86 7.01
N TYR A 80 24.44 15.30 7.95
CA TYR A 80 25.08 16.61 7.88
C TYR A 80 26.57 16.43 7.55
N VAL A 81 27.05 17.20 6.57
CA VAL A 81 28.47 17.22 6.23
C VAL A 81 29.20 18.09 7.25
N ALA A 82 30.10 17.48 8.03
CA ALA A 82 30.97 18.23 8.94
C ALA A 82 32.18 18.76 8.16
N HIS A 83 32.33 20.09 8.14
CA HIS A 83 33.46 20.76 7.48
C HIS A 83 34.59 21.14 8.46
N SER A 84 34.34 21.06 9.77
CA SER A 84 35.30 21.34 10.84
C SER A 84 35.01 20.44 12.05
N LEU A 85 36.02 20.23 12.89
CA LEU A 85 35.93 19.34 14.06
C LEU A 85 35.44 20.06 15.34
N GLU A 86 35.27 21.37 15.29
CA GLU A 86 34.76 22.19 16.42
C GLU A 86 33.24 22.15 16.54
#